data_AF-A0AA38FSY7-F1
#
_entry.id   AF-A0AA38FSY7-F1
#
_cell.length_a   1.000
_cell.length_b   1.000
_cell.length_c   1.000
_cell.angle_alpha   90.00
_cell.angle_beta   90.00
_cell.angle_gamma   90.00
#
_symmetry.space_group_name_H-M   'P 1'
#
loop_
_entity.id
_entity.type
_entity.pdbx_description
1 polymer ?
#
loop_
_entity_poly.entity_id
_entity_poly.type
_entity_poly.pdbx_seq_one_letter_code
_entity_poly.pdbx_strand_id
1 'polypeptide(L)'
;SLLLRIVEVSTSSSDRQAKVVASELLHAICLVMLGNAAKGPARRKGQEHQSVHYEKIYRRLFPAILRLATDMELVTRQLFSVFVKQLIHWFTSNTQKENPDTMALLDSILDGLVDAENGSLRYYCDLLEKFVVMAMTVTRSY
;
A
#
# COMPACT_ATOMS: atom_id res chain seq x y z
N SER A 1 10.96 -15.64 2.91
CA SER A 1 10.57 -15.70 1.48
C SER A 1 11.16 -14.49 0.76
N LEU A 2 11.32 -14.57 -0.57
CA LEU A 2 11.95 -13.54 -1.41
C LEU A 2 11.36 -12.12 -1.20
N LEU A 3 10.04 -11.99 -1.02
CA LEU A 3 9.38 -10.71 -0.76
C LEU A 3 9.90 -10.00 0.48
N LEU A 4 10.14 -10.73 1.59
CA LEU A 4 10.67 -10.12 2.82
C LEU A 4 12.08 -9.57 2.61
N ARG A 5 12.89 -10.27 1.80
CA ARG A 5 14.24 -9.80 1.46
C ARG A 5 14.19 -8.55 0.60
N ILE A 6 13.27 -8.46 -0.35
CA ILE A 6 13.08 -7.26 -1.18
C ILE A 6 12.67 -6.07 -0.30
N VAL A 7 11.71 -6.27 0.61
CA VAL A 7 11.29 -5.23 1.57
C VAL A 7 12.47 -4.77 2.42
N GLU A 8 13.24 -5.71 2.99
CA GLU A 8 14.42 -5.40 3.80
C GLU A 8 15.44 -4.56 3.01
N VAL A 9 15.77 -4.94 1.77
CA VAL A 9 16.72 -4.20 0.94
C VAL A 9 16.17 -2.82 0.58
N SER A 10 14.90 -2.70 0.22
CA SER A 10 14.27 -1.41 -0.11
C SER A 10 14.26 -0.43 1.06
N THR A 11 14.11 -0.90 2.30
CA THR A 11 14.02 -0.02 3.48
C THR A 11 15.39 0.30 4.08
N SER A 12 16.32 -0.66 4.10
CA SER A 12 17.54 -0.58 4.91
C SER A 12 18.85 -0.51 4.12
N SER A 13 18.85 -0.74 2.80
CA SER A 13 20.09 -0.74 2.01
C SER A 13 20.78 0.63 2.03
N SER A 14 22.08 0.62 2.36
CA SER A 14 22.97 1.78 2.25
C SER A 14 23.49 1.99 0.83
N ASP A 15 23.55 0.93 0.01
CA ASP A 15 23.79 1.07 -1.42
C ASP A 15 22.54 1.63 -2.09
N ARG A 16 22.67 2.85 -2.62
CA ARG A 16 21.60 3.57 -3.31
C ARG A 16 21.09 2.78 -4.51
N GLN A 17 21.97 2.13 -5.28
CA GLN A 17 21.55 1.42 -6.48
C GLN A 17 20.72 0.18 -6.12
N ALA A 18 21.21 -0.65 -5.19
CA ALA A 18 20.45 -1.79 -4.69
C ALA A 18 19.10 -1.38 -4.08
N LYS A 19 19.06 -0.27 -3.33
CA LYS A 19 17.82 0.28 -2.76
C LYS A 19 16.80 0.62 -3.84
N VAL A 20 17.20 1.40 -4.85
CA VAL A 20 16.31 1.83 -5.94
C VAL A 20 15.77 0.61 -6.71
N VAL A 21 16.64 -0.33 -7.08
CA VAL A 21 16.21 -1.54 -7.81
C VAL A 21 15.25 -2.39 -6.97
N ALA A 22 15.51 -2.54 -5.66
CA ALA A 22 14.61 -3.25 -4.76
C ALA A 22 13.26 -2.53 -4.60
N SER A 23 13.27 -1.20 -4.51
CA SER A 23 12.07 -0.36 -4.46
C SER A 23 11.22 -0.49 -5.73
N GLU A 24 11.84 -0.45 -6.91
CA GLU A 24 11.15 -0.65 -8.19
C GLU A 24 10.54 -2.04 -8.30
N LEU A 25 11.31 -3.08 -7.94
CA LEU A 25 10.82 -4.45 -7.92
C LEU A 25 9.66 -4.64 -6.93
N LEU A 26 9.77 -4.07 -5.73
CA LEU A 26 8.70 -4.10 -4.74
C LEU A 26 7.43 -3.44 -5.27
N HIS A 27 7.56 -2.26 -5.87
CA HIS A 27 6.44 -1.54 -6.48
C HIS A 27 5.78 -2.36 -7.60
N ALA A 28 6.56 -2.99 -8.48
CA ALA A 28 6.05 -3.87 -9.53
C ALA A 28 5.29 -5.08 -8.96
N ILE A 29 5.79 -5.70 -7.89
CA ILE A 29 5.10 -6.79 -7.19
C ILE A 29 3.75 -6.30 -6.63
N CYS A 30 3.72 -5.13 -5.99
CA CYS A 30 2.48 -4.54 -5.47
C CYS A 30 1.46 -4.27 -6.58
N LEU A 31 1.90 -3.76 -7.74
CA LEU A 31 1.03 -3.56 -8.90
C LEU A 31 0.43 -4.88 -9.44
N VAL A 32 1.23 -5.95 -9.49
CA VAL A 32 0.74 -7.27 -9.89
C VAL A 32 -0.29 -7.81 -8.90
N MET A 33 -0.03 -7.68 -7.59
CA MET A 33 -0.98 -8.08 -6.54
C MET A 33 -2.29 -7.31 -6.65
N LEU A 34 -2.22 -5.99 -6.83
CA LEU A 34 -3.38 -5.12 -7.00
C LEU A 34 -4.17 -5.47 -8.26
N GLY A 35 -3.46 -5.67 -9.39
CA GLY A 35 -4.08 -6.07 -10.65
C GLY A 35 -4.73 -7.45 -10.59
N ASN A 36 -4.19 -8.37 -9.79
CA ASN A 36 -4.81 -9.68 -9.56
C ASN A 36 -6.06 -9.58 -8.68
N ALA A 37 -6.03 -8.72 -7.65
CA ALA A 37 -7.21 -8.44 -6.82
C ALA A 37 -8.33 -7.75 -7.65
N ALA A 38 -7.94 -6.85 -8.56
CA ALA A 38 -8.86 -6.12 -9.45
C ALA A 38 -9.60 -7.01 -10.46
N LYS A 39 -8.97 -8.09 -10.93
CA LYS A 39 -9.58 -9.03 -11.89
C LYS A 39 -10.75 -9.83 -11.31
N GLY A 40 -11.01 -9.72 -10.00
CA GLY A 40 -12.06 -10.47 -9.32
C GLY A 40 -11.76 -11.97 -9.29
N PRO A 41 -12.66 -12.79 -8.71
CA PRO A 41 -12.53 -14.24 -8.78
C PRO A 41 -12.50 -14.66 -10.25
N ALA A 42 -11.46 -15.39 -10.66
CA ALA A 42 -11.39 -15.95 -12.00
C ALA A 42 -12.67 -16.75 -12.24
N ARG A 43 -13.42 -16.42 -13.29
CA ARG A 43 -14.67 -17.07 -13.69
C ARG A 43 -14.39 -18.51 -14.19
N ARG A 44 -13.89 -19.38 -13.31
CA ARG A 44 -13.82 -20.82 -13.55
C ARG A 44 -15.18 -21.39 -13.22
N LYS A 45 -15.88 -21.90 -14.24
CA LYS A 45 -17.15 -22.63 -14.09
C LYS A 45 -17.00 -23.66 -12.97
N GLY A 46 -17.74 -23.50 -11.87
CA GLY A 46 -17.93 -24.53 -10.85
C GLY A 46 -17.09 -24.43 -9.57
N GLN A 47 -16.31 -23.37 -9.34
CA GLN A 47 -15.63 -23.14 -8.04
C GLN A 47 -16.25 -21.94 -7.32
N GLU A 48 -16.47 -22.08 -6.01
CA GLU A 48 -16.93 -20.98 -5.15
C GLU A 48 -16.03 -19.75 -5.33
N HIS A 49 -16.67 -18.57 -5.39
CA HIS A 49 -16.05 -17.29 -5.69
C HIS A 49 -15.07 -16.87 -4.59
N GLN A 50 -13.83 -17.38 -4.61
CA GLN A 50 -12.79 -16.88 -3.70
C GLN A 50 -12.08 -15.70 -4.36
N SER A 51 -12.50 -14.50 -3.97
CA SER A 51 -11.72 -13.27 -4.13
C SER A 51 -10.31 -13.51 -3.57
N VAL A 52 -9.27 -13.25 -4.37
CA VAL A 52 -7.88 -13.41 -3.90
C VAL A 52 -7.55 -12.23 -2.98
N HIS A 53 -7.71 -12.42 -1.68
CA HIS A 53 -7.33 -11.44 -0.66
C HIS A 53 -5.88 -11.64 -0.26
N TYR A 54 -5.11 -10.55 -0.24
CA TYR A 54 -3.70 -10.56 0.17
C TYR A 54 -3.50 -9.94 1.56
N GLU A 55 -4.55 -9.79 2.36
CA GLU A 55 -4.55 -9.15 3.68
C GLU A 55 -3.30 -9.45 4.53
N LYS A 56 -2.96 -10.74 4.72
CA LYS A 56 -1.80 -11.15 5.53
C LYS A 56 -0.48 -10.60 4.99
N ILE A 57 -0.36 -10.46 3.67
CA ILE A 57 0.80 -9.88 3.00
C ILE A 57 0.73 -8.35 3.12
N TYR A 58 -0.43 -7.76 2.86
CA TYR A 58 -0.64 -6.31 2.92
C TYR A 58 -0.38 -5.71 4.31
N ARG A 59 -0.78 -6.39 5.39
CA ARG A 59 -0.45 -5.98 6.77
C ARG A 59 1.05 -5.83 7.01
N ARG A 60 1.90 -6.52 6.23
CA ARG A 60 3.36 -6.38 6.31
C ARG A 60 3.91 -5.37 5.30
N LEU A 61 3.28 -5.28 4.13
CA LEU A 61 3.74 -4.40 3.05
C LEU A 61 3.37 -2.94 3.27
N PHE A 62 2.15 -2.63 3.72
CA PHE A 62 1.69 -1.25 3.85
C PHE A 62 2.55 -0.42 4.81
N PRO A 63 2.96 -0.90 6.00
CA PRO A 63 3.88 -0.14 6.85
C PRO A 63 5.22 0.15 6.15
N ALA A 64 5.73 -0.79 5.33
CA ALA A 64 6.95 -0.57 4.57
C ALA A 64 6.73 0.45 3.44
N ILE A 65 5.63 0.35 2.70
CA ILE A 65 5.25 1.27 1.62
C ILE A 65 5.11 2.70 2.15
N LEU A 66 4.45 2.90 3.30
CA LEU A 66 4.28 4.22 3.91
C LEU A 66 5.63 4.81 4.35
N ARG A 67 6.54 3.99 4.91
CA ARG A 67 7.92 4.43 5.20
C ARG A 67 8.68 4.81 3.93
N LEU A 68 8.60 3.99 2.88
CA LEU A 68 9.26 4.27 1.60
C LEU A 68 8.70 5.53 0.91
N ALA A 69 7.42 5.85 1.12
CA ALA A 69 6.80 7.10 0.65
C ALA A 69 7.32 8.36 1.37
N THR A 70 8.09 8.20 2.45
CA THR A 70 8.77 9.28 3.18
C THR A 70 10.29 9.11 3.21
N ASP A 71 10.83 8.23 2.36
CA ASP A 71 12.26 7.90 2.34
C ASP A 71 13.13 9.11 1.98
N MET A 72 14.38 9.11 2.45
CA MET A 72 15.36 10.14 2.06
C MET A 72 15.75 10.01 0.58
N GLU A 73 15.77 8.79 0.04
CA GLU A 73 16.06 8.52 -1.36
C GLU A 73 14.89 9.00 -2.25
N LEU A 74 15.19 9.95 -3.14
CA LEU A 74 14.18 10.70 -3.89
C LEU A 74 13.36 9.80 -4.84
N VAL A 75 13.99 8.87 -5.55
CA VAL A 75 13.31 8.01 -6.54
C VAL A 75 12.29 7.12 -5.83
N THR A 76 12.72 6.48 -4.73
CA THR A 76 11.90 5.66 -3.85
C THR A 76 10.73 6.46 -3.29
N ARG A 77 11.00 7.65 -2.74
CA ARG A 77 9.97 8.53 -2.20
C ARG A 77 8.92 8.92 -3.23
N GLN A 78 9.35 9.34 -4.41
CA GLN A 78 8.43 9.74 -5.49
C GLN A 78 7.58 8.55 -5.96
N LEU A 79 8.20 7.39 -6.16
CA LEU A 79 7.52 6.17 -6.59
C LEU A 79 6.40 5.78 -5.62
N PHE A 80 6.72 5.67 -4.33
CA PHE A 80 5.74 5.21 -3.34
C PHE A 80 4.74 6.29 -2.93
N SER A 81 5.11 7.57 -2.91
CA SER A 81 4.15 8.64 -2.58
C SER A 81 3.02 8.78 -3.61
N VAL A 82 3.32 8.51 -4.89
CA VAL A 82 2.30 8.41 -5.95
C VAL A 82 1.47 7.14 -5.77
N PHE A 83 2.13 6.01 -5.54
CA PHE A 83 1.46 4.72 -5.39
C PHE A 83 0.47 4.68 -4.22
N VAL A 84 0.82 5.25 -3.05
CA VAL A 84 -0.08 5.30 -1.89
C VAL A 84 -1.38 6.04 -2.19
N LYS A 85 -1.32 7.15 -2.95
CA LYS A 85 -2.52 7.88 -3.38
C LYS A 85 -3.40 7.03 -4.30
N GLN A 86 -2.77 6.26 -5.20
CA GLN A 86 -3.48 5.32 -6.07
C GLN A 86 -4.13 4.19 -5.26
N LEU A 87 -3.45 3.65 -4.25
CA LEU A 87 -4.02 2.65 -3.34
C LEU A 87 -5.24 3.19 -2.59
N ILE A 88 -5.15 4.40 -2.03
CA ILE A 88 -6.28 5.02 -1.33
C ILE A 88 -7.46 5.19 -2.29
N HIS A 89 -7.23 5.71 -3.50
CA HIS A 89 -8.29 5.86 -4.49
C HIS A 89 -8.92 4.50 -4.85
N TRP A 90 -8.11 3.48 -5.10
CA TRP A 90 -8.57 2.13 -5.40
C TRP A 90 -9.43 1.54 -4.27
N PHE A 91 -8.92 1.56 -3.04
CA PHE A 91 -9.61 0.94 -1.90
C PHE A 91 -10.83 1.71 -1.42
N THR A 92 -10.89 3.04 -1.64
CA THR A 92 -12.07 3.86 -1.33
C THR A 92 -13.13 3.82 -2.44
N SER A 93 -12.76 3.47 -3.67
CA SER A 93 -13.70 3.25 -4.79
C SER A 93 -14.26 1.83 -4.82
N ASN A 94 -13.71 0.91 -4.03
CA ASN A 94 -14.19 -0.47 -4.01
C ASN A 94 -15.57 -0.56 -3.33
N THR A 95 -16.55 -1.12 -4.03
CA THR A 95 -17.95 -1.22 -3.56
C THR A 95 -18.17 -2.30 -2.51
N GLN A 96 -17.17 -3.15 -2.23
CA GLN A 96 -17.22 -4.13 -1.16
C GLN A 96 -17.02 -3.44 0.19
N LYS A 97 -18.12 -3.28 0.94
CA LYS A 97 -18.05 -2.89 2.36
C LYS A 97 -17.20 -3.91 3.12
N GLU A 98 -16.33 -3.42 4.01
CA GLU A 98 -15.48 -4.24 4.88
C GLU A 98 -14.45 -5.12 4.16
N ASN A 99 -13.90 -4.67 3.03
CA ASN A 99 -12.80 -5.38 2.39
C ASN A 99 -11.57 -5.46 3.35
N PRO A 100 -11.04 -6.66 3.65
CA PRO A 100 -9.94 -6.83 4.60
C PRO A 100 -8.65 -6.13 4.14
N ASP A 101 -8.42 -6.00 2.83
CA ASP A 101 -7.27 -5.29 2.29
C ASP A 101 -7.40 -3.77 2.52
N THR A 102 -8.62 -3.22 2.45
CA THR A 102 -8.89 -1.81 2.80
C THR A 102 -8.64 -1.56 4.28
N MET A 103 -9.10 -2.46 5.15
CA MET A 103 -8.88 -2.35 6.60
C MET A 103 -7.39 -2.39 6.94
N ALA A 104 -6.62 -3.31 6.33
CA ALA A 104 -5.18 -3.38 6.53
C ALA A 104 -4.46 -2.08 6.14
N LEU A 105 -4.93 -1.36 5.11
CA LEU A 105 -4.37 -0.07 4.72
C LEU A 105 -4.68 1.01 5.76
N LEU A 106 -5.95 1.09 6.22
CA LEU A 106 -6.37 2.05 7.24
C LEU A 106 -5.60 1.84 8.55
N ASP A 107 -5.51 0.59 9.01
CA ASP A 107 -4.74 0.22 10.21
C ASP A 107 -3.28 0.70 10.09
N SER A 108 -2.65 0.48 8.93
CA SER A 108 -1.26 0.91 8.69
C SER A 108 -1.09 2.43 8.69
N ILE A 109 -2.07 3.19 8.21
CA ILE A 109 -2.06 4.66 8.25
C ILE A 109 -2.18 5.13 9.71
N LEU A 110 -3.12 4.54 10.47
CA LEU A 110 -3.34 4.86 11.88
C LEU A 110 -2.11 4.55 12.73
N ASP A 111 -1.48 3.39 12.53
CA ASP A 111 -0.21 3.03 13.19
C ASP A 111 0.90 4.04 12.85
N GLY A 112 0.94 4.53 11.62
CA GLY A 112 1.91 5.53 11.19
C GLY A 112 1.70 6.92 11.82
N LEU A 113 0.46 7.28 12.20
CA LEU A 113 0.18 8.54 12.92
C LEU A 113 0.81 8.58 14.30
N VAL A 114 0.92 7.41 14.95
CA VAL A 114 1.42 7.27 16.32
C VAL A 114 2.87 6.78 16.39
N ASP A 115 3.57 6.67 15.25
CA ASP A 115 4.97 6.25 15.19
C ASP A 115 5.84 7.23 15.99
N ALA A 116 6.53 6.80 17.04
CA ALA A 116 7.27 7.71 17.93
C ALA A 116 8.56 8.26 17.31
N GLU A 117 9.18 7.52 16.40
CA GLU A 117 10.55 7.76 15.93
C GLU A 117 10.58 8.54 14.62
N ASN A 118 9.59 8.32 13.74
CA ASN A 118 9.58 8.89 12.40
C ASN A 118 8.57 10.03 12.26
N GLY A 119 9.03 11.27 12.50
CA GLY A 119 8.21 12.47 12.35
C GLY A 119 7.72 12.73 10.92
N SER A 120 8.50 12.34 9.90
CA SER A 120 8.09 12.46 8.49
C SER A 120 6.94 11.51 8.15
N LEU A 121 6.98 10.28 8.67
CA LEU A 121 5.91 9.30 8.54
C LEU A 121 4.63 9.80 9.22
N ARG A 122 4.72 10.29 10.46
CA ARG A 122 3.56 10.86 11.18
C ARG A 122 2.89 11.97 10.37
N TYR A 123 3.68 12.94 9.90
CA TYR A 123 3.16 14.05 9.08
C TYR A 123 2.53 13.56 7.77
N TYR A 124 3.16 12.60 7.11
CA TYR A 124 2.61 12.02 5.89
C TYR A 124 1.29 11.29 6.15
N CYS A 125 1.20 10.47 7.20
CA CYS A 125 -0.03 9.79 7.58
C CYS A 125 -1.16 10.77 7.97
N ASP A 126 -0.86 11.90 8.61
CA ASP A 126 -1.85 12.95 8.92
C ASP A 126 -2.44 13.55 7.63
N LEU A 127 -1.62 13.74 6.60
CA LEU A 127 -2.09 14.17 5.29
C LEU A 127 -2.94 13.09 4.60
N LEU A 128 -2.56 11.82 4.73
CA LEU A 128 -3.31 10.70 4.13
C LEU A 128 -4.67 10.52 4.79
N GLU A 129 -4.77 10.65 6.11
CA GLU A 129 -6.03 10.53 6.85
C GLU A 129 -7.06 11.53 6.34
N LYS A 130 -6.66 12.80 6.19
CA LYS A 130 -7.49 13.85 5.57
C LYS A 130 -7.89 13.52 4.13
N PHE A 131 -6.96 13.00 3.33
CA PHE A 131 -7.22 12.61 1.95
C PHE A 131 -8.22 11.44 1.85
N VAL A 132 -8.10 10.45 2.74
CA VAL A 132 -9.00 9.29 2.84
C VAL A 132 -10.43 9.74 3.19
N VAL A 133 -10.58 10.64 4.18
CA VAL A 133 -11.88 11.22 4.54
C VAL A 133 -12.51 11.95 3.36
N MET A 134 -11.74 12.81 2.68
CA MET A 134 -12.20 13.52 1.49
C MET A 134 -12.64 12.56 0.37
N ALA A 135 -11.84 11.53 0.08
CA ALA A 135 -12.16 10.53 -0.93
C ALA A 135 -13.49 9.83 -0.63
N MET A 136 -13.72 9.44 0.63
CA MET A 136 -14.98 8.83 1.06
C MET A 136 -16.19 9.77 0.95
N THR A 137 -16.03 11.07 1.20
CA THR A 137 -17.11 12.06 1.05
C THR A 137 -17.53 12.24 -0.40
N VAL A 138 -16.56 12.30 -1.33
CA VAL A 138 -16.82 12.46 -2.77
C VAL A 138 -17.56 11.24 -3.33
N THR A 139 -17.16 10.02 -2.94
CA THR A 139 -17.82 8.78 -3.41
C THR A 139 -19.27 8.65 -2.94
N ARG A 140 -19.70 9.34 -1.88
CA ARG A 140 -21.09 9.34 -1.40
C ARG A 140 -22.00 10.40 -2.04
N SER A 141 -21.43 11.29 -2.85
CA SER A 141 -22.20 12.36 -3.54
C SER A 141 -22.67 11.95 -4.94
N TYR A 142 -22.42 10.70 -5.35
CA TYR A 142 -22.91 10.06 -6.57
C TYR A 142 -23.68 8.78 -6.22
#